data_AF-A0A1G3QGK4-F1
#
_entry.id   AF-A0A1G3QGK4-F1
#
_cell.length_a   1.000
_cell.length_b   1.000
_cell.length_c   1.000
_cell.angle_alpha   90.00
_cell.angle_beta   90.00
_cell.angle_gamma   90.00
#
_symmetry.space_group_name_H-M   'P 1'
#
loop_
_entity.id
_entity.type
_entity.pdbx_description
1 polymer ?
#
loop_
_entity_poly.entity_id
_entity_poly.type
_entity_poly.pdbx_seq_one_letter_code
_entity_poly.pdbx_strand_id
1 'polypeptide(L)'
;MPSDKIRENNLDLHGLTAQEAVSALYDFVSHCLLENYSKAVVIHGHGSGVLKNAVRSECAHISRIKSFRSGYPSEGGDAVTVLEL
;
A
#
# COMPACT_ATOMS: atom_id res chain seq x y z
N MET A 1 14.00 11.66 -10.32
CA MET A 1 14.12 10.28 -9.84
C MET A 1 12.99 10.01 -8.85
N PRO A 2 11.90 9.31 -9.21
CA PRO A 2 10.97 8.80 -8.20
C PRO A 2 11.26 7.31 -8.01
N SER A 3 12.45 6.98 -7.51
CA SER A 3 12.93 5.60 -7.36
C SER A 3 13.09 5.17 -5.91
N ASP A 4 12.87 6.07 -4.94
CA ASP A 4 13.21 5.79 -3.54
C ASP A 4 12.03 5.28 -2.71
N LYS A 5 10.79 5.34 -3.23
CA LYS A 5 9.57 4.96 -2.47
C LYS A 5 9.01 3.57 -2.77
N ILE A 6 9.36 2.98 -3.92
CA ILE A 6 9.00 1.61 -4.28
C ILE A 6 10.26 0.78 -4.21
N ARG A 7 10.30 -0.17 -3.27
CA ARG A 7 11.37 -1.17 -3.18
C ARG A 7 10.74 -2.54 -3.31
N GLU A 8 11.02 -3.20 -4.42
CA GLU A 8 10.44 -4.52 -4.73
C GLU A 8 8.89 -4.44 -4.72
N ASN A 9 8.24 -5.24 -3.89
CA ASN A 9 6.79 -5.24 -3.67
C ASN A 9 6.37 -4.43 -2.43
N ASN A 10 7.12 -3.38 -2.06
CA ASN A 10 6.81 -2.52 -0.91
C ASN A 10 6.65 -1.04 -1.34
N LEU A 11 5.66 -0.36 -0.75
CA LEU A 11 5.38 1.06 -0.94
C LEU A 11 5.35 1.80 0.40
N ASP A 12 6.16 2.86 0.52
CA ASP A 12 6.13 3.77 1.69
C ASP A 12 5.36 5.07 1.38
N LEU A 13 4.31 5.32 2.17
CA LEU A 13 3.41 6.46 2.05
C LEU A 13 3.63 7.54 3.11
N HIS A 14 4.63 7.42 3.98
CA HIS A 14 4.90 8.42 5.01
C HIS A 14 5.15 9.80 4.40
N GLY A 15 4.63 10.82 5.08
CA GLY A 15 4.74 12.23 4.68
C GLY A 15 3.88 12.61 3.48
N LEU A 16 3.12 11.69 2.90
CA LEU A 16 2.14 12.01 1.86
C LEU A 16 0.83 12.50 2.45
N THR A 17 0.13 13.34 1.70
CA THR A 17 -1.30 13.58 1.92
C THR A 17 -2.12 12.34 1.55
N ALA A 18 -3.36 12.26 2.03
CA ALA A 18 -4.26 11.15 1.69
C ALA A 18 -4.44 11.00 0.16
N GLN A 19 -4.56 12.11 -0.55
CA GLN A 19 -4.79 12.09 -2.00
C GLN A 19 -3.55 11.64 -2.78
N GLU A 20 -2.35 12.10 -2.38
CA GLU A 20 -1.09 11.62 -2.95
C GLU A 20 -0.88 10.13 -2.66
N ALA A 21 -1.24 9.69 -1.46
CA ALA A 21 -1.11 8.30 -1.05
C ALA A 21 -2.00 7.36 -1.87
N VAL A 22 -3.23 7.78 -2.15
CA VAL A 22 -4.15 7.03 -3.03
C VAL A 22 -3.60 6.97 -4.46
N SER A 23 -3.12 8.10 -5.00
CA SER A 23 -2.50 8.11 -6.33
C SER A 23 -1.29 7.16 -6.39
N ALA A 24 -0.41 7.21 -5.40
CA ALA A 24 0.76 6.35 -5.32
C ALA A 24 0.39 4.85 -5.19
N LEU A 25 -0.70 4.54 -4.48
CA LEU A 25 -1.22 3.17 -4.35
C LEU A 25 -1.63 2.60 -5.72
N TYR A 26 -2.33 3.38 -6.54
CA TYR A 26 -2.74 2.94 -7.89
C TYR A 26 -1.55 2.63 -8.80
N ASP A 27 -0.57 3.53 -8.84
CA ASP A 27 0.64 3.36 -9.64
C ASP A 27 1.44 2.14 -9.17
N PHE A 28 1.54 1.97 -7.85
CA PHE A 28 2.24 0.85 -7.24
C PHE A 28 1.57 -0.51 -7.49
N VAL A 29 0.24 -0.61 -7.37
CA VAL A 29 -0.49 -1.85 -7.67
C VAL A 29 -0.30 -2.22 -9.14
N SER A 30 -0.37 -1.23 -10.04
CA SER A 30 -0.13 -1.44 -11.46
C SER A 30 1.28 -1.96 -11.73
N HIS A 31 2.29 -1.34 -11.10
CA HIS A 31 3.68 -1.81 -11.16
C HIS A 31 3.81 -3.26 -10.66
N CYS A 32 3.22 -3.58 -9.50
CA CYS A 32 3.34 -4.92 -8.92
C CYS A 32 2.77 -6.01 -9.83
N LEU A 33 1.67 -5.71 -10.52
CA LEU A 33 1.04 -6.63 -11.46
C LEU A 33 1.87 -6.83 -12.72
N LEU A 34 2.52 -5.78 -13.24
CA LEU A 34 3.43 -5.89 -14.39
C LEU A 34 4.64 -6.77 -14.05
N GLU A 35 5.15 -6.66 -12.83
CA GLU A 35 6.26 -7.47 -12.32
C GLU A 35 5.83 -8.87 -11.84
N ASN A 36 4.54 -9.24 -11.97
CA ASN A 36 3.97 -10.52 -11.53
C ASN A 36 4.14 -10.83 -10.03
N TYR A 37 4.15 -9.82 -9.17
CA TYR A 37 4.09 -10.05 -7.73
C TYR A 37 2.71 -10.57 -7.32
N SER A 38 2.69 -11.64 -6.53
CA SER A 38 1.46 -12.19 -5.94
C SER A 38 1.03 -11.47 -4.65
N LYS A 39 1.95 -10.71 -4.04
CA LYS A 39 1.72 -9.96 -2.80
C LYS A 39 2.44 -8.64 -2.85
N ALA A 40 1.85 -7.63 -2.21
CA ALA A 40 2.47 -6.32 -2.04
C ALA A 40 2.23 -5.77 -0.63
N VAL A 41 3.10 -4.88 -0.18
CA VAL A 41 3.10 -4.32 1.17
C VAL A 41 3.02 -2.81 1.09
N VAL A 42 2.08 -2.22 1.80
CA VAL A 42 1.85 -0.78 1.83
C VAL A 42 2.05 -0.28 3.25
N ILE A 43 3.02 0.60 3.43
CA ILE A 43 3.40 1.18 4.73
C ILE A 43 2.83 2.60 4.78
N HIS A 44 1.79 2.79 5.58
CA HIS A 44 1.13 4.09 5.76
C HIS A 44 1.38 4.70 7.15
N GLY A 45 2.06 3.96 8.04
CA GLY A 45 2.34 4.39 9.40
C GLY A 45 1.14 4.29 10.34
N HIS A 46 1.38 4.50 11.63
CA HIS A 46 0.31 4.53 12.65
C HIS A 46 -0.43 5.87 12.63
N GLY A 47 0.31 6.99 12.72
CA GLY A 47 -0.21 8.35 12.65
C GLY A 47 -1.55 8.57 13.36
N SER A 48 -2.41 9.41 12.77
CA SER A 48 -3.82 9.56 13.15
C SER A 48 -4.76 8.55 12.48
N GLY A 49 -4.21 7.60 11.70
CA GLY A 49 -4.98 6.66 10.89
C GLY A 49 -5.54 7.21 9.58
N VAL A 50 -5.29 8.48 9.22
CA VAL A 50 -5.79 9.08 7.97
C VAL A 50 -5.32 8.31 6.73
N LEU A 51 -4.01 8.05 6.61
CA LEU A 51 -3.47 7.30 5.47
C LEU A 51 -3.91 5.84 5.47
N LYS A 52 -3.97 5.20 6.64
CA LYS A 52 -4.51 3.85 6.80
C LYS A 52 -5.92 3.72 6.25
N ASN A 53 -6.80 4.64 6.65
CA ASN A 53 -8.21 4.61 6.25
C ASN A 53 -8.36 4.89 4.76
N ALA A 54 -7.64 5.87 4.21
CA ALA A 54 -7.63 6.16 2.79
C ALA A 54 -7.16 4.94 1.97
N VAL A 55 -6.02 4.35 2.33
CA VAL A 55 -5.47 3.17 1.64
C VAL A 55 -6.44 1.99 1.68
N ARG A 56 -6.94 1.61 2.86
CA ARG A 56 -7.83 0.45 2.99
C ARG A 56 -9.18 0.66 2.30
N SER A 57 -9.70 1.89 2.30
CA SER A 57 -10.91 2.23 1.55
C SER A 57 -10.69 2.04 0.05
N GLU A 58 -9.59 2.57 -0.48
CA GLU A 58 -9.28 2.44 -1.91
C GLU A 58 -8.93 1.01 -2.33
N CYS A 59 -8.27 0.24 -1.47
CA CYS A 59 -8.02 -1.17 -1.73
C CYS A 59 -9.30 -1.96 -2.01
N ALA A 60 -10.42 -1.61 -1.37
CA ALA A 60 -11.72 -2.24 -1.61
C ALA A 60 -12.33 -1.89 -2.99
N HIS A 61 -11.86 -0.81 -3.63
CA HIS A 61 -12.33 -0.35 -4.93
C HIS A 61 -11.45 -0.81 -6.11
N ILE A 62 -10.23 -1.29 -5.83
CA ILE A 62 -9.31 -1.77 -6.87
C ILE A 62 -9.59 -3.25 -7.16
N SER A 63 -10.25 -3.54 -8.28
CA SER A 63 -10.65 -4.90 -8.68
C SER A 63 -9.50 -5.90 -8.86
N ARG A 64 -8.27 -5.41 -9.01
CA ARG A 64 -7.06 -6.23 -9.17
C ARG A 64 -6.44 -6.66 -7.82
N ILE A 65 -6.95 -6.16 -6.70
CA ILE A 65 -6.59 -6.64 -5.36
C ILE A 65 -7.58 -7.74 -5.00
N LYS A 66 -7.09 -8.97 -4.83
CA LYS A 66 -7.90 -10.14 -4.43
C LYS A 66 -8.33 -10.05 -2.98
N SER A 67 -7.43 -9.64 -2.10
CA SER A 67 -7.68 -9.47 -0.68
C SER A 67 -6.68 -8.51 -0.05
N PHE A 68 -7.00 -7.95 1.11
CA PHE A 68 -6.06 -7.16 1.91
C PHE A 68 -6.28 -7.36 3.41
N ARG A 69 -5.22 -7.20 4.21
CA ARG A 69 -5.27 -7.28 5.68
C ARG A 69 -4.26 -6.33 6.32
N SER A 70 -4.41 -6.09 7.63
CA SER A 70 -3.33 -5.52 8.44
C SER A 70 -2.10 -6.44 8.44
N GLY A 71 -0.92 -5.85 8.53
CA GLY A 71 0.31 -6.61 8.76
C GLY A 71 0.29 -7.36 10.10
N TYR A 72 0.98 -8.50 10.17
CA TYR A 72 1.28 -9.14 11.44
C TYR A 72 2.23 -8.28 12.30
N PRO A 73 2.34 -8.51 13.62
CA PRO A 73 3.28 -7.77 14.46
C PRO A 73 4.72 -7.77 13.92
N SER A 74 5.17 -8.87 13.33
CA SER A 74 6.48 -9.00 12.67
C SER A 74 6.60 -8.22 11.35
N GLU A 75 5.49 -7.83 10.75
CA GLU A 75 5.41 -7.09 9.48
C GLU A 75 5.14 -5.59 9.69
N GLY A 76 5.11 -5.09 10.94
CA GLY A 76 4.79 -3.70 11.26
C GLY A 76 3.34 -3.47 11.75
N GLY A 77 2.57 -4.53 11.96
CA GLY A 77 1.26 -4.46 12.59
C GLY A 77 0.24 -3.64 11.81
N ASP A 78 -0.59 -2.89 12.53
CA ASP A 78 -1.67 -2.09 11.93
C ASP A 78 -1.19 -0.86 11.14
N ALA A 79 0.11 -0.51 11.18
CA ALA A 79 0.70 0.54 10.33
C ALA A 79 0.96 0.08 8.89
N VAL A 80 0.72 -1.21 8.63
CA VAL A 80 0.98 -1.85 7.35
C VAL A 80 -0.30 -2.49 6.86
N THR A 81 -0.52 -2.40 5.54
CA THR A 81 -1.55 -3.12 4.83
C THR A 81 -0.87 -4.05 3.82
N VAL A 82 -1.16 -5.34 3.90
CA VAL A 82 -0.62 -6.35 2.99
C VAL A 82 -1.70 -6.75 2.00
N LEU A 83 -1.37 -6.67 0.72
CA LEU A 83 -2.23 -6.94 -0.42
C LEU A 83 -1.94 -8.30 -1.03
N GLU A 84 -2.98 -8.98 -1.47
CA GLU A 84 -2.93 -10.11 -2.39
C GLU A 84 -3.42 -9.66 -3.75
N LEU A 85 -2.62 -9.90 -4.81
CA LEU A 85 -2.83 -9.42 -6.18
C LEU A 85 -3.17 -10.58 -7.13
#